data_AF-A0A345WPM9-F1
#
_entry.id   AF-A0A345WPM9-F1
#
_cell.length_a   1.000
_cell.length_b   1.000
_cell.length_c   1.000
_cell.angle_alpha   90.00
_cell.angle_beta   90.00
_cell.angle_gamma   90.00
#
_symmetry.space_group_name_H-M   'P 1'
#
loop_
_entity.id
_entity.type
_entity.pdbx_description
1 polymer ?
#
loop_
_entity_poly.entity_id
_entity_poly.type
_entity_poly.pdbx_seq_one_letter_code
_entity_poly.pdbx_strand_id
1 'polypeptide(L)'
;MATVKEVLGKLNLGTSVAEFDEDLENYFVETNVFREFVRDRVDIIAGDKGTGKTAIYRFINKRHADIPELKGVTIIPAFNPSGNPIFTKLTERSTLGEGDYVLLWKSYILSLVGNTVIANDPLLVGSDLDNMLRALGLRAEVVAPKPIFSRILDQIPNFLRWKSAEMQFSLTEAGLPQISPKVEFASDAPDKMVERKIPAEDAFVVLERAMQSSGVRAWVTFDRLDEAFQGHAEIEVTALRALLRTYLDLTEFESFKLKLFLRRDLFRRVTSTGFVNLTHINAKKLEIIWDEEDLLNLLVRRMRENKDFIADIDAAKLSDLEMFNRIFPDQVDFGLRKPKTWVWIMRRVRDGNDVKPPRNLIDLIKFSREAQLPKEDRDPRQLTDETIIESESLRKGLSQLSESRVNDTLLAEAGLLSPAIAKFRDGKAEHNAESLSDVLGVTIAEVKNAIKPLLELGFLEDIKGTYKVPTLYREGLGITQGKAFQVEGDNDDEE
;
A
#
# COMPACT_ATOMS: atom_id res chain seq x y z
N MET A 1 -28.12 -25.65 25.65
CA MET A 1 -26.75 -25.26 25.25
C MET A 1 -26.87 -24.58 23.90
N ALA A 2 -26.08 -23.54 23.65
CA ALA A 2 -26.08 -22.91 22.33
C ALA A 2 -25.51 -23.89 21.30
N THR A 3 -26.00 -23.84 20.07
CA THR A 3 -25.41 -24.58 18.95
C THR A 3 -24.16 -23.89 18.44
N VAL A 4 -23.23 -24.64 17.84
CA VAL A 4 -22.03 -24.06 17.21
C VAL A 4 -22.42 -23.02 16.14
N LYS A 5 -23.52 -23.25 15.41
CA LYS A 5 -24.07 -22.31 14.43
C LYS A 5 -24.45 -20.96 15.05
N GLU A 6 -25.22 -20.97 16.13
CA GLU A 6 -25.67 -19.74 16.80
C GLU A 6 -24.47 -18.92 17.29
N VAL A 7 -23.47 -19.59 17.83
CA VAL A 7 -22.23 -18.99 18.32
C VAL A 7 -21.41 -18.41 17.16
N LEU A 8 -21.15 -19.19 16.10
CA LEU A 8 -20.43 -18.71 14.91
C LEU A 8 -21.15 -17.58 14.19
N GLY A 9 -22.48 -17.55 14.25
CA GLY A 9 -23.30 -16.45 13.74
C GLY A 9 -22.94 -15.10 14.37
N LYS A 10 -22.54 -15.11 15.64
CA LYS A 10 -22.14 -13.92 16.42
C LYS A 10 -20.69 -13.49 16.20
N LEU A 11 -19.86 -14.32 15.54
CA LEU A 11 -18.47 -13.98 15.25
C LEU A 11 -18.38 -13.12 13.97
N ASN A 12 -18.06 -11.84 14.12
CA ASN A 12 -17.75 -10.93 13.03
C ASN A 12 -16.30 -10.42 13.16
N LEU A 13 -15.44 -10.78 12.21
CA LEU A 13 -14.04 -10.34 12.17
C LEU A 13 -13.84 -9.00 11.45
N GLY A 14 -14.91 -8.38 10.95
CA GLY A 14 -14.84 -7.21 10.07
C GLY A 14 -14.37 -7.58 8.65
N THR A 15 -13.69 -6.64 8.01
CA THR A 15 -13.15 -6.81 6.65
C THR A 15 -11.63 -6.81 6.64
N SER A 16 -11.04 -7.50 5.66
CA SER A 16 -9.59 -7.55 5.47
C SER A 16 -9.06 -6.39 4.61
N VAL A 17 -9.98 -5.56 4.10
CA VAL A 17 -9.70 -4.34 3.32
C VAL A 17 -9.98 -3.15 4.20
N ALA A 18 -8.92 -2.50 4.65
CA ALA A 18 -8.99 -1.42 5.63
C ALA A 18 -9.99 -0.32 5.23
N GLU A 19 -10.19 0.02 3.95
CA GLU A 19 -11.15 1.05 3.53
C GLU A 19 -12.62 0.73 3.90
N PHE A 20 -12.98 -0.56 3.86
CA PHE A 20 -14.34 -1.06 4.09
C PHE A 20 -14.55 -1.59 5.51
N ASP A 21 -13.55 -1.47 6.39
CA ASP A 21 -13.62 -1.95 7.76
C ASP A 21 -14.13 -0.84 8.68
N GLU A 22 -15.42 -0.85 9.01
CA GLU A 22 -16.07 0.23 9.77
C GLU A 22 -15.53 0.31 11.21
N ASP A 23 -15.30 -0.84 11.84
CA ASP A 23 -14.87 -0.98 13.23
C ASP A 23 -13.34 -1.05 13.42
N LEU A 24 -12.56 -0.72 12.38
CA LEU A 24 -11.10 -0.88 12.38
C LEU A 24 -10.43 -0.28 13.62
N GLU A 25 -10.95 0.84 14.12
CA GLU A 25 -10.37 1.56 15.25
C GLU A 25 -10.54 0.84 16.59
N ASN A 26 -11.50 -0.10 16.70
CA ASN A 26 -11.78 -0.81 17.95
C ASN A 26 -10.77 -1.93 18.21
N TYR A 27 -10.23 -2.55 17.16
CA TYR A 27 -9.26 -3.66 17.25
C TYR A 27 -7.94 -3.36 16.55
N PHE A 28 -7.60 -2.09 16.36
CA PHE A 28 -6.31 -1.70 15.81
C PHE A 28 -5.15 -2.19 16.71
N VAL A 29 -4.08 -2.68 16.10
CA VAL A 29 -2.87 -3.13 16.82
C VAL A 29 -1.77 -2.09 16.62
N GLU A 30 -1.32 -1.52 17.72
CA GLU A 30 -0.25 -0.51 17.74
C GLU A 30 1.14 -1.17 17.67
N THR A 31 1.56 -1.49 16.45
CA THR A 31 2.89 -2.03 16.16
C THR A 31 3.99 -1.02 16.49
N ASN A 32 5.25 -1.47 16.54
CA ASN A 32 6.40 -0.56 16.68
C ASN A 32 6.44 0.49 15.56
N VAL A 33 6.05 0.13 14.34
CA VAL A 33 6.00 1.06 13.21
C VAL A 33 5.04 2.21 13.46
N PHE A 34 3.85 1.89 13.98
CA PHE A 34 2.87 2.91 14.36
C PHE A 34 3.42 3.84 15.44
N ARG A 35 4.04 3.28 16.50
CA ARG A 35 4.60 4.07 17.61
C ARG A 35 5.72 5.02 17.15
N GLU A 36 6.64 4.55 16.33
CA GLU A 36 7.73 5.39 15.80
C GLU A 36 7.22 6.44 14.80
N PHE A 37 6.13 6.15 14.09
CA PHE A 37 5.46 7.11 13.21
C PHE A 37 4.81 8.25 14.00
N VAL A 38 3.97 7.96 15.01
CA VAL A 38 3.29 9.00 15.80
C VAL A 38 4.25 9.85 16.63
N ARG A 39 5.41 9.29 17.00
CA ARG A 39 6.53 10.01 17.65
C ARG A 39 7.37 10.87 16.70
N ASP A 40 6.97 10.98 15.44
CA ASP A 40 7.64 11.79 14.42
C ASP A 40 9.09 11.37 14.12
N ARG A 41 9.43 10.11 14.40
CA ARG A 41 10.76 9.56 14.10
C ARG A 41 10.86 9.08 12.66
N VAL A 42 9.73 8.65 12.09
CA VAL A 42 9.58 8.09 10.75
C VAL A 42 8.60 8.96 9.95
N ASP A 43 8.93 9.18 8.68
CA ASP A 43 8.11 9.93 7.72
C ASP A 43 7.58 9.02 6.61
N ILE A 44 8.28 7.92 6.31
CA ILE A 44 7.94 7.00 5.22
C ILE A 44 7.65 5.62 5.78
N ILE A 45 6.42 5.14 5.59
CA ILE A 45 6.02 3.78 5.92
C ILE A 45 5.97 2.97 4.62
N ALA A 46 6.83 1.96 4.52
CA ALA A 46 6.86 1.04 3.41
C ALA A 46 6.22 -0.30 3.77
N GLY A 47 5.50 -0.94 2.84
CA GLY A 47 4.94 -2.26 3.08
C GLY A 47 4.25 -2.85 1.86
N ASP A 48 4.17 -4.17 1.78
CA ASP A 48 3.51 -4.85 0.68
C ASP A 48 1.97 -4.73 0.79
N LYS A 49 1.22 -5.23 -0.19
CA LYS A 49 -0.24 -5.14 -0.16
C LYS A 49 -0.83 -5.97 0.97
N GLY A 50 -1.83 -5.43 1.65
CA GLY A 50 -2.48 -6.09 2.78
C GLY A 50 -1.71 -6.05 4.10
N THR A 51 -0.54 -5.40 4.17
CA THR A 51 0.25 -5.24 5.41
C THR A 51 -0.30 -4.19 6.39
N GLY A 52 -1.27 -3.36 5.98
CA GLY A 52 -1.92 -2.41 6.90
C GLY A 52 -1.50 -0.94 6.77
N LYS A 53 -0.84 -0.51 5.68
CA LYS A 53 -0.54 0.92 5.40
C LYS A 53 -1.79 1.81 5.54
N THR A 54 -2.84 1.47 4.79
CA THR A 54 -4.13 2.18 4.83
C THR A 54 -4.82 2.06 6.20
N ALA A 55 -4.56 1.00 6.95
CA ALA A 55 -5.10 0.86 8.31
C ALA A 55 -4.46 1.88 9.27
N ILE A 56 -3.13 2.04 9.23
CA ILE A 56 -2.42 3.09 9.99
C ILE A 56 -2.95 4.48 9.61
N TYR A 57 -3.07 4.76 8.31
CA TYR A 57 -3.61 6.03 7.82
C TYR A 57 -5.03 6.29 8.35
N ARG A 58 -5.96 5.34 8.19
CA ARG A 58 -7.36 5.51 8.65
C ARG A 58 -7.44 5.72 10.15
N PHE A 59 -6.67 4.93 10.91
CA PHE A 59 -6.61 5.05 12.36
C PHE A 59 -6.17 6.44 12.78
N ILE A 60 -5.06 6.95 12.24
CA ILE A 60 -4.55 8.28 12.57
C ILE A 60 -5.54 9.37 12.13
N ASN A 61 -6.09 9.28 10.93
CA ASN A 61 -7.03 10.29 10.45
C ASN A 61 -8.27 10.41 11.38
N LYS A 62 -8.78 9.28 11.90
CA LYS A 62 -9.92 9.27 12.82
C LYS A 62 -9.57 9.53 14.29
N ARG A 63 -8.41 9.08 14.77
CA ARG A 63 -8.03 9.04 16.20
C ARG A 63 -6.87 9.96 16.58
N HIS A 64 -6.32 10.77 15.66
CA HIS A 64 -5.18 11.65 15.97
C HIS A 64 -5.42 12.56 17.19
N ALA A 65 -6.66 13.01 17.43
CA ALA A 65 -7.01 13.83 18.58
C ALA A 65 -6.85 13.08 19.93
N ASP A 66 -6.97 11.75 19.93
CA ASP A 66 -6.83 10.89 21.10
C ASP A 66 -5.35 10.50 21.36
N ILE A 67 -4.46 10.74 20.39
CA ILE A 67 -3.03 10.35 20.45
C ILE A 67 -2.21 11.51 21.06
N PRO A 68 -1.60 11.34 22.24
CA PRO A 68 -0.88 12.41 22.93
C PRO A 68 0.22 13.07 22.07
N GLU A 69 0.97 12.27 21.31
CA GLU A 69 2.06 12.74 20.44
C GLU A 69 1.57 13.63 19.28
N LEU A 70 0.30 13.49 18.87
CA LEU A 70 -0.29 14.21 17.75
C LEU A 70 -1.16 15.40 18.17
N LYS A 71 -1.15 15.75 19.47
CA LYS A 71 -1.91 16.89 19.96
C LYS A 71 -1.47 18.18 19.26
N GLY A 72 -2.45 18.90 18.69
CA GLY A 72 -2.21 20.12 17.93
C GLY A 72 -1.58 19.91 16.54
N VAL A 73 -1.56 18.67 16.04
CA VAL A 73 -1.17 18.35 14.67
C VAL A 73 -2.42 18.08 13.83
N THR A 74 -2.64 18.88 12.79
CA THR A 74 -3.68 18.64 11.79
C THR A 74 -3.22 17.58 10.79
N ILE A 75 -4.01 16.52 10.62
CA ILE A 75 -3.76 15.51 9.58
C ILE A 75 -4.46 15.94 8.28
N ILE A 76 -3.70 16.17 7.23
CA ILE A 76 -4.18 16.63 5.92
C ILE A 76 -4.00 15.51 4.90
N PRO A 77 -5.08 14.84 4.46
CA PRO A 77 -4.96 13.81 3.44
C PRO A 77 -4.65 14.44 2.09
N ALA A 78 -3.58 13.99 1.44
CA ALA A 78 -3.17 14.46 0.12
C ALA A 78 -3.72 13.58 -1.03
N PHE A 79 -4.69 12.72 -0.75
CA PHE A 79 -5.30 11.80 -1.70
C PHE A 79 -6.80 11.63 -1.38
N ASN A 80 -7.53 10.94 -2.26
CA ASN A 80 -8.92 10.56 -1.99
C ASN A 80 -9.00 9.18 -1.33
N PRO A 81 -9.63 9.04 -0.14
CA PRO A 81 -9.78 7.75 0.54
C PRO A 81 -10.66 6.74 -0.21
N SER A 82 -11.50 7.21 -1.14
CA SER A 82 -12.45 6.36 -1.86
C SER A 82 -12.64 6.85 -3.30
N GLY A 83 -13.00 5.92 -4.18
CA GLY A 83 -13.12 6.17 -5.62
C GLY A 83 -11.77 6.12 -6.37
N ASN A 84 -11.76 6.62 -7.60
CA ASN A 84 -10.58 6.59 -8.47
C ASN A 84 -9.44 7.45 -7.90
N PRO A 85 -8.21 6.93 -7.78
CA PRO A 85 -7.06 7.68 -7.27
C PRO A 85 -6.89 9.04 -7.99
N ILE A 86 -6.69 10.12 -7.22
CA ILE A 86 -6.61 11.47 -7.78
C ILE A 86 -5.46 11.65 -8.78
N PHE A 87 -4.36 10.90 -8.62
CA PHE A 87 -3.15 11.05 -9.42
C PHE A 87 -3.20 10.29 -10.74
N THR A 88 -4.25 9.49 -11.00
CA THR A 88 -4.45 8.82 -12.31
C THR A 88 -4.53 9.81 -13.46
N LYS A 89 -4.97 11.05 -13.23
CA LYS A 89 -4.94 12.11 -14.26
C LYS A 89 -3.55 12.43 -14.80
N LEU A 90 -2.49 12.05 -14.09
CA LEU A 90 -1.11 12.20 -14.58
C LEU A 90 -0.77 11.24 -15.71
N THR A 91 -1.46 10.09 -15.79
CA THR A 91 -1.23 9.11 -16.85
C THR A 91 -1.93 9.46 -18.16
N GLU A 92 -2.92 10.35 -18.11
CA GLU A 92 -3.68 10.83 -19.28
C GLU A 92 -2.88 11.86 -20.12
N ARG A 93 -1.69 12.26 -19.67
CA ARG A 93 -0.87 13.29 -20.33
C ARG A 93 0.49 12.74 -20.77
N SER A 94 1.17 13.48 -21.64
CA SER A 94 2.57 13.20 -21.98
C SER A 94 3.44 13.23 -20.74
N THR A 95 4.37 12.27 -20.63
CA THR A 95 5.33 12.19 -19.52
C THR A 95 6.05 13.52 -19.33
N LEU A 96 5.94 14.11 -18.14
CA LEU A 96 6.66 15.32 -17.77
C LEU A 96 8.11 15.01 -17.37
N GLY A 97 8.97 16.01 -17.47
CA GLY A 97 10.31 15.93 -16.89
C GLY A 97 10.24 15.89 -15.36
N GLU A 98 11.25 15.29 -14.72
CA GLU A 98 11.28 15.16 -13.26
C GLU A 98 11.16 16.51 -12.53
N GLY A 99 11.81 17.57 -13.04
CA GLY A 99 11.71 18.92 -12.46
C GLY A 99 10.31 19.53 -12.56
N ASP A 100 9.55 19.21 -13.61
CA ASP A 100 8.17 19.67 -13.76
C ASP A 100 7.25 18.94 -12.76
N TYR A 101 7.50 17.64 -12.52
CA TYR A 101 6.81 16.93 -11.44
C TYR A 101 7.16 17.48 -10.05
N VAL A 102 8.41 17.87 -9.79
CA VAL A 102 8.78 18.51 -8.52
C VAL A 102 7.99 19.81 -8.32
N LEU A 103 7.91 20.66 -9.35
CA LEU A 103 7.13 21.88 -9.30
C LEU A 103 5.63 21.60 -9.08
N LEU A 104 5.10 20.57 -9.74
CA LEU A 104 3.72 20.13 -9.55
C LEU A 104 3.46 19.71 -8.10
N TRP A 105 4.32 18.87 -7.52
CA TRP A 105 4.17 18.43 -6.13
C TRP A 105 4.28 19.59 -5.15
N LYS A 106 5.27 20.48 -5.32
CA LYS A 106 5.42 21.69 -4.52
C LYS A 106 4.16 22.56 -4.60
N SER A 107 3.64 22.81 -5.79
CA SER A 107 2.42 23.61 -6.01
C SER A 107 1.20 22.96 -5.35
N TYR A 108 1.07 21.63 -5.48
CA TYR A 108 -0.01 20.87 -4.88
C TYR A 108 0.01 20.93 -3.35
N ILE A 109 1.17 20.68 -2.74
CA ILE A 109 1.36 20.70 -1.29
C ILE A 109 1.15 22.12 -0.74
N LEU A 110 1.75 23.13 -1.36
CA LEU A 110 1.59 24.53 -0.96
C LEU A 110 0.11 24.96 -1.00
N SER A 111 -0.59 24.62 -2.08
CA SER A 111 -2.02 24.88 -2.19
C SER A 111 -2.80 24.11 -1.12
N LEU A 112 -2.55 22.81 -0.94
CA LEU A 112 -3.32 21.99 -0.01
C LEU A 112 -3.15 22.46 1.44
N VAL A 113 -1.90 22.64 1.89
CA VAL A 113 -1.60 23.07 3.26
C VAL A 113 -2.05 24.51 3.48
N GLY A 114 -1.69 25.43 2.60
CA GLY A 114 -2.01 26.85 2.75
C GLY A 114 -3.52 27.12 2.80
N ASN A 115 -4.30 26.46 1.94
CA ASN A 115 -5.76 26.58 1.99
C ASN A 115 -6.36 25.96 3.26
N THR A 116 -5.80 24.86 3.76
CA THR A 116 -6.26 24.23 5.01
C THR A 116 -5.98 25.12 6.22
N VAL A 117 -4.79 25.71 6.28
CA VAL A 117 -4.39 26.63 7.35
C VAL A 117 -5.27 27.88 7.36
N ILE A 118 -5.53 28.50 6.20
CA ILE A 118 -6.46 29.65 6.12
C ILE A 118 -7.89 29.26 6.48
N ALA A 119 -8.35 28.05 6.11
CA ALA A 119 -9.70 27.60 6.45
C ALA A 119 -9.88 27.38 7.97
N ASN A 120 -8.82 26.96 8.66
CA ASN A 120 -8.83 26.72 10.10
C ASN A 120 -8.57 27.99 10.92
N ASP A 121 -7.91 29.00 10.34
CA ASP A 121 -7.68 30.30 10.96
C ASP A 121 -8.13 31.46 10.05
N PRO A 122 -9.37 31.96 10.23
CA PRO A 122 -9.91 33.07 9.45
C PRO A 122 -9.09 34.38 9.55
N LEU A 123 -8.24 34.56 10.56
CA LEU A 123 -7.38 35.74 10.69
C LEU A 123 -6.32 35.79 9.59
N LEU A 124 -6.03 34.66 8.94
CA LEU A 124 -5.10 34.59 7.82
C LEU A 124 -5.73 35.02 6.48
N VAL A 125 -7.03 35.30 6.42
CA VAL A 125 -7.65 35.85 5.21
C VAL A 125 -7.10 37.27 4.97
N GLY A 126 -6.61 37.53 3.76
CA GLY A 126 -5.92 38.79 3.42
C GLY A 126 -4.48 38.91 3.94
N SER A 127 -3.95 37.89 4.63
CA SER A 127 -2.54 37.83 5.01
C SER A 127 -1.61 37.65 3.80
N ASP A 128 -0.30 37.75 4.01
CA ASP A 128 0.71 37.47 2.98
C ASP A 128 0.53 36.09 2.34
N LEU A 129 0.14 35.08 3.13
CA LEU A 129 -0.15 33.73 2.63
C LEU A 129 -1.37 33.74 1.70
N ASP A 130 -2.49 34.34 2.10
CA ASP A 130 -3.71 34.39 1.27
C ASP A 130 -3.45 35.17 -0.03
N ASN A 131 -2.77 36.30 0.06
CA ASN A 131 -2.40 37.13 -1.09
C ASN A 131 -1.45 36.39 -2.04
N MET A 132 -0.46 35.68 -1.50
CA MET A 132 0.47 34.86 -2.28
C MET A 132 -0.26 33.72 -3.00
N LEU A 133 -1.12 32.97 -2.30
CA LEU A 133 -1.88 31.88 -2.92
C LEU A 133 -2.82 32.41 -4.01
N ARG A 134 -3.44 33.59 -3.83
CA ARG A 134 -4.26 34.23 -4.88
C ARG A 134 -3.41 34.61 -6.08
N ALA A 135 -2.26 35.24 -5.86
CA ALA A 135 -1.35 35.67 -6.92
C ALA A 135 -0.81 34.49 -7.75
N LEU A 136 -0.54 33.34 -7.11
CA LEU A 136 -0.08 32.12 -7.77
C LEU A 136 -1.22 31.28 -8.38
N GLY A 137 -2.49 31.70 -8.23
CA GLY A 137 -3.64 30.89 -8.67
C GLY A 137 -3.84 29.61 -7.86
N LEU A 138 -3.25 29.53 -6.66
CA LEU A 138 -3.27 28.40 -5.73
C LEU A 138 -4.31 28.56 -4.59
N ARG A 139 -4.97 29.70 -4.43
CA ARG A 139 -6.07 29.85 -3.44
C ARG A 139 -7.36 29.18 -3.92
N ALA A 140 -7.89 28.20 -3.18
CA ALA A 140 -9.08 27.42 -3.54
C ALA A 140 -10.26 27.68 -2.59
N GLU A 141 -11.48 27.74 -3.13
CA GLU A 141 -12.71 27.88 -2.32
C GLU A 141 -13.06 26.56 -1.61
N VAL A 142 -12.94 25.43 -2.34
CA VAL A 142 -13.16 24.09 -1.79
C VAL A 142 -11.83 23.47 -1.41
N VAL A 143 -11.59 23.34 -0.11
CA VAL A 143 -10.36 22.74 0.44
C VAL A 143 -10.48 21.23 0.43
N ALA A 144 -10.23 20.62 -0.72
CA ALA A 144 -10.17 19.17 -0.87
C ALA A 144 -9.10 18.74 -1.88
N PRO A 145 -8.49 17.54 -1.72
CA PRO A 145 -7.40 17.05 -2.56
C PRO A 145 -7.71 17.05 -4.06
N LYS A 146 -8.83 16.45 -4.44
CA LYS A 146 -9.24 16.26 -5.85
C LYS A 146 -9.44 17.58 -6.62
N PRO A 147 -10.25 18.55 -6.15
CA PRO A 147 -10.43 19.82 -6.87
C PRO A 147 -9.14 20.64 -6.91
N ILE A 148 -8.37 20.68 -5.82
CA ILE A 148 -7.08 21.38 -5.78
C ILE A 148 -6.11 20.79 -6.81
N PHE A 149 -5.93 19.47 -6.80
CA PHE A 149 -5.02 18.78 -7.71
C PHE A 149 -5.43 18.98 -9.18
N SER A 150 -6.73 18.82 -9.47
CA SER A 150 -7.24 18.99 -10.83
C SER A 150 -6.97 20.40 -11.38
N ARG A 151 -7.25 21.43 -10.57
CA ARG A 151 -7.01 22.82 -10.98
C ARG A 151 -5.54 23.09 -11.27
N ILE A 152 -4.64 22.60 -10.43
CA ILE A 152 -3.19 22.78 -10.64
C ILE A 152 -2.75 22.07 -11.91
N LEU A 153 -3.22 20.83 -12.11
CA LEU A 153 -2.92 20.06 -13.32
C LEU A 153 -3.43 20.76 -14.60
N ASP A 154 -4.58 21.41 -14.55
CA ASP A 154 -5.14 22.17 -15.67
C ASP A 154 -4.37 23.47 -15.97
N GLN A 155 -3.59 23.98 -15.03
CA GLN A 155 -2.71 25.14 -15.22
C GLN A 155 -1.34 24.76 -15.82
N ILE A 156 -0.92 23.49 -15.73
CA ILE A 156 0.38 23.02 -16.27
C ILE A 156 0.57 23.27 -17.78
N PRO A 157 -0.42 23.10 -18.68
CA PRO A 157 -0.24 23.36 -20.10
C PRO A 157 0.20 24.80 -20.39
N ASN A 158 -0.21 25.77 -19.57
CA ASN A 158 0.22 27.16 -19.69
C ASN A 158 1.69 27.32 -19.28
N PHE A 159 2.15 26.58 -18.28
CA PHE A 159 3.56 26.52 -17.85
C PHE A 159 4.48 25.83 -18.88
N LEU A 160 4.02 24.75 -19.51
CA LEU A 160 4.81 24.00 -20.49
C LEU A 160 4.87 24.69 -21.86
N ARG A 161 3.78 25.35 -22.28
CA ARG A 161 3.76 26.16 -23.51
C ARG A 161 4.79 27.31 -23.45
N TRP A 162 5.00 27.90 -22.28
CA TRP A 162 6.03 28.91 -22.06
C TRP A 162 7.45 28.39 -22.32
N LYS A 163 7.82 27.21 -21.77
CA LYS A 163 9.14 26.59 -22.01
C LYS A 163 9.38 26.26 -23.49
N SER A 164 8.34 25.80 -24.21
CA SER A 164 8.46 25.55 -25.65
C SER A 164 8.56 26.83 -26.49
N ALA A 165 8.05 27.97 -25.99
CA ALA A 165 8.22 29.28 -26.63
C ALA A 165 9.65 29.83 -26.45
N GLU A 166 10.32 29.51 -25.34
CA GLU A 166 11.75 29.82 -25.14
C GLU A 166 12.70 28.85 -25.89
N MET A 167 12.25 27.63 -26.22
CA MET A 167 13.07 26.57 -26.86
C MET A 167 12.87 26.39 -28.38
N GLN A 168 12.31 27.36 -29.10
CA GLN A 168 12.20 27.24 -30.56
C GLN A 168 13.52 27.66 -31.25
N PHE A 169 14.55 26.81 -31.18
CA PHE A 169 15.73 26.92 -32.05
C PHE A 169 15.43 26.30 -33.41
N SER A 170 15.13 27.12 -34.42
CA SER A 170 15.13 26.67 -35.80
C SER A 170 16.59 26.59 -36.30
N LEU A 171 17.08 25.37 -36.54
CA LEU A 171 18.33 25.14 -37.28
C LEU A 171 18.11 25.47 -38.76
N THR A 172 18.88 26.40 -39.31
CA THR A 172 19.02 26.56 -40.76
C THR A 172 20.06 25.57 -41.29
N GLU A 173 20.01 25.25 -42.60
CA GLU A 173 20.91 24.31 -43.29
C GLU A 173 22.42 24.61 -43.14
N ALA A 174 22.80 25.75 -42.58
CA ALA A 174 24.20 26.14 -42.33
C ALA A 174 24.65 26.04 -40.85
N GLY A 175 23.82 25.54 -39.93
CA GLY A 175 24.25 25.18 -38.57
C GLY A 175 24.55 26.35 -37.61
N LEU A 176 24.09 27.57 -37.89
CA LEU A 176 24.21 28.72 -36.98
C LEU A 176 22.84 29.05 -36.36
N PRO A 177 22.76 29.29 -35.03
CA PRO A 177 21.50 29.62 -34.38
C PRO A 177 21.06 31.05 -34.74
N GLN A 178 19.86 31.20 -35.32
CA GLN A 178 19.25 32.50 -35.57
C GLN A 178 18.07 32.72 -34.62
N ILE A 179 18.17 33.74 -33.76
CA ILE A 179 17.07 34.20 -32.92
C ILE A 179 16.12 35.00 -33.82
N SER A 180 14.94 34.44 -34.12
CA SER A 180 13.88 35.16 -34.83
C SER A 180 12.79 35.57 -33.84
N PRO A 181 12.59 36.86 -33.56
CA PRO A 181 11.48 37.30 -32.72
C PRO A 181 10.21 37.25 -33.57
N LYS A 182 9.38 36.22 -33.38
CA LYS A 182 8.04 36.18 -33.99
C LYS A 182 7.10 37.03 -33.14
N VAL A 183 7.03 38.32 -33.45
CA VAL A 183 6.05 39.24 -32.87
C VAL A 183 4.73 39.04 -33.62
N GLU A 184 3.87 38.16 -33.13
CA GLU A 184 2.45 38.18 -33.49
C GLU A 184 1.76 39.23 -32.63
N PHE A 185 1.46 40.38 -33.26
CA PHE A 185 0.56 41.40 -32.72
C PHE A 185 -0.86 40.82 -32.67
N ALA A 186 -1.30 40.38 -31.49
CA ALA A 186 -2.71 40.27 -31.15
C ALA A 186 -3.04 41.39 -30.16
N SER A 187 -3.55 42.50 -30.70
CA SER A 187 -4.21 43.56 -29.94
C SER A 187 -5.57 43.06 -29.47
N ASP A 188 -5.69 42.79 -28.17
CA ASP A 188 -6.72 43.35 -27.28
C ASP A 188 -6.49 42.79 -25.88
N ALA A 189 -6.15 43.67 -24.96
CA ALA A 189 -5.83 43.35 -23.58
C ALA A 189 -7.08 42.93 -22.78
N PRO A 190 -6.93 41.94 -21.90
CA PRO A 190 -7.29 42.11 -20.51
C PRO A 190 -6.04 42.00 -19.64
N ASP A 191 -5.88 42.98 -18.75
CA ASP A 191 -4.88 43.10 -17.67
C ASP A 191 -3.57 42.29 -17.81
N LYS A 192 -2.47 43.02 -18.02
CA LYS A 192 -1.13 42.52 -17.68
C LYS A 192 -1.07 42.27 -16.17
N MET A 193 -1.50 41.09 -15.72
CA MET A 193 -0.98 40.50 -14.50
C MET A 193 0.52 40.37 -14.71
N VAL A 194 1.29 41.21 -14.04
CA VAL A 194 2.72 40.96 -13.86
C VAL A 194 2.82 39.60 -13.19
N GLU A 195 3.20 38.57 -13.95
CA GLU A 195 3.46 37.23 -13.44
C GLU A 195 4.57 37.35 -12.38
N ARG A 196 4.18 37.49 -11.11
CA ARG A 196 5.12 37.46 -10.00
C ARG A 196 5.65 36.04 -9.89
N LYS A 197 6.84 35.81 -10.46
CA LYS A 197 7.62 34.60 -10.24
C LYS A 197 8.11 34.62 -8.80
N ILE A 198 7.41 33.92 -7.92
CA ILE A 198 7.88 33.64 -6.56
C ILE A 198 8.60 32.29 -6.63
N PRO A 199 9.91 32.21 -6.33
CA PRO A 199 10.60 30.94 -6.15
C PRO A 199 9.81 30.04 -5.21
N ALA A 200 9.76 28.73 -5.49
CA ALA A 200 8.93 27.83 -4.69
C ALA A 200 9.35 27.82 -3.22
N GLU A 201 10.65 27.98 -2.95
CA GLU A 201 11.26 28.05 -1.63
C GLU A 201 10.74 29.27 -0.85
N ASP A 202 10.69 30.45 -1.47
CA ASP A 202 10.16 31.67 -0.84
C ASP A 202 8.67 31.50 -0.48
N ALA A 203 7.92 30.77 -1.29
CA ALA A 203 6.50 30.51 -1.02
C ALA A 203 6.30 29.61 0.21
N PHE A 204 7.14 28.59 0.39
CA PHE A 204 7.09 27.76 1.59
C PHE A 204 7.57 28.52 2.84
N VAL A 205 8.49 29.46 2.72
CA VAL A 205 8.88 30.36 3.84
C VAL A 205 7.69 31.21 4.31
N VAL A 206 6.87 31.73 3.38
CA VAL A 206 5.65 32.47 3.73
C VAL A 206 4.63 31.56 4.43
N LEU A 207 4.44 30.34 3.93
CA LEU A 207 3.57 29.34 4.58
C LEU A 207 4.04 29.01 6.00
N GLU A 208 5.33 28.72 6.17
CA GLU A 208 5.94 28.39 7.46
C GLU A 208 5.70 29.50 8.48
N ARG A 209 5.94 30.77 8.13
CA ARG A 209 5.69 31.92 9.02
C ARG A 209 4.23 32.06 9.43
N ALA A 210 3.30 31.82 8.51
CA ALA A 210 1.87 31.87 8.80
C ALA A 210 1.45 30.75 9.76
N MET A 211 1.97 29.53 9.56
CA MET A 211 1.73 28.39 10.45
C MET A 211 2.33 28.60 11.85
N GLN A 212 3.56 29.11 11.94
CA GLN A 212 4.20 29.46 13.21
C GLN A 212 3.41 30.54 13.97
N SER A 213 2.92 31.57 13.27
CA SER A 213 2.14 32.66 13.87
C SER A 213 0.78 32.20 14.42
N SER A 214 0.18 31.19 13.79
CA SER A 214 -1.08 30.57 14.20
C SER A 214 -0.89 29.41 15.18
N GLY A 215 0.34 28.98 15.44
CA GLY A 215 0.67 27.83 16.28
C GLY A 215 0.19 26.48 15.72
N VAL A 216 -0.08 26.41 14.42
CA VAL A 216 -0.61 25.21 13.75
C VAL A 216 0.53 24.35 13.24
N ARG A 217 0.47 23.05 13.52
CA ARG A 217 1.32 22.05 12.86
C ARG A 217 0.49 21.12 11.98
N ALA A 218 1.05 20.65 10.86
CA ALA A 218 0.32 19.76 9.95
C ALA A 218 1.14 18.58 9.44
N TRP A 219 0.50 17.42 9.31
CA TRP A 219 1.05 16.27 8.58
C TRP A 219 0.27 16.04 7.30
N VAL A 220 0.97 16.07 6.18
CA VAL A 220 0.41 15.85 4.84
C VAL A 220 0.60 14.38 4.47
N THR A 221 -0.45 13.59 4.53
CA THR A 221 -0.37 12.13 4.35
C THR A 221 -0.68 11.72 2.92
N PHE A 222 0.22 10.96 2.29
CA PHE A 222 0.02 10.35 0.97
C PHE A 222 -0.10 8.84 1.10
N ASP A 223 -1.22 8.26 0.66
CA ASP A 223 -1.42 6.81 0.50
C ASP A 223 -1.96 6.51 -0.91
N ARG A 224 -2.08 5.22 -1.26
CA ARG A 224 -2.58 4.75 -2.57
C ARG A 224 -1.81 5.28 -3.79
N LEU A 225 -0.54 5.60 -3.58
CA LEU A 225 0.36 6.08 -4.64
C LEU A 225 0.64 5.00 -5.70
N ASP A 226 0.53 3.73 -5.33
CA ASP A 226 0.72 2.57 -6.20
C ASP A 226 -0.46 2.30 -7.15
N GLU A 227 -1.67 2.70 -6.78
CA GLU A 227 -2.86 2.50 -7.61
C GLU A 227 -3.00 3.55 -8.70
N ALA A 228 -2.38 4.72 -8.48
CA ALA A 228 -2.56 5.88 -9.34
C ALA A 228 -1.97 5.71 -10.75
N PHE A 229 -0.93 4.90 -10.91
CA PHE A 229 -0.14 4.83 -12.15
C PHE A 229 -0.17 3.45 -12.81
N GLN A 230 -1.19 2.64 -12.51
CA GLN A 230 -1.31 1.28 -13.03
C GLN A 230 -1.23 1.28 -14.57
N GLY A 231 -0.31 0.49 -15.13
CA GLY A 231 -0.07 0.41 -16.58
C GLY A 231 0.88 1.47 -17.15
N HIS A 232 1.37 2.42 -16.35
CA HIS A 232 2.21 3.54 -16.81
C HIS A 232 3.51 3.66 -16.00
N ALA A 233 4.36 2.62 -16.04
CA ALA A 233 5.57 2.51 -15.22
C ALA A 233 6.57 3.68 -15.38
N GLU A 234 6.72 4.23 -16.59
CA GLU A 234 7.63 5.37 -16.82
C GLU A 234 7.16 6.64 -16.11
N ILE A 235 5.85 6.92 -16.17
CA ILE A 235 5.22 8.05 -15.48
C ILE A 235 5.29 7.82 -13.97
N GLU A 236 4.95 6.61 -13.52
CA GLU A 236 5.00 6.21 -12.10
C GLU A 236 6.38 6.49 -11.48
N VAL A 237 7.44 5.96 -12.09
CA VAL A 237 8.81 6.10 -11.58
C VAL A 237 9.23 7.57 -11.54
N THR A 238 8.97 8.32 -12.61
CA THR A 238 9.39 9.72 -12.71
C THR A 238 8.62 10.62 -11.73
N ALA A 239 7.30 10.45 -11.64
CA ALA A 239 6.44 11.24 -10.76
C ALA A 239 6.73 10.97 -9.28
N LEU A 240 6.91 9.71 -8.89
CA LEU A 240 7.20 9.35 -7.50
C LEU A 240 8.63 9.68 -7.10
N ARG A 241 9.59 9.61 -8.03
CA ARG A 241 10.94 10.11 -7.79
C ARG A 241 10.93 11.61 -7.47
N ALA A 242 10.18 12.38 -8.25
CA ALA A 242 9.98 13.80 -8.01
C ALA A 242 9.26 14.07 -6.67
N LEU A 243 8.32 13.22 -6.25
CA LEU A 243 7.68 13.33 -4.93
C LEU A 243 8.69 13.11 -3.80
N LEU A 244 9.59 12.12 -3.91
CA LEU A 244 10.65 11.89 -2.93
C LEU A 244 11.67 13.03 -2.89
N ARG A 245 11.99 13.65 -4.03
CA ARG A 245 12.80 14.87 -4.06
C ARG A 245 12.10 16.04 -3.39
N THR A 246 10.82 16.23 -3.68
CA THR A 246 9.99 17.26 -3.04
C THR A 246 9.92 17.04 -1.53
N TYR A 247 9.81 15.79 -1.07
CA TYR A 247 9.90 15.45 0.34
C TYR A 247 11.20 15.94 0.97
N LEU A 248 12.36 15.64 0.35
CA LEU A 248 13.66 16.09 0.85
C LEU A 248 13.75 17.61 0.90
N ASP A 249 13.34 18.31 -0.16
CA ASP A 249 13.33 19.77 -0.21
C ASP A 249 12.52 20.38 0.94
N LEU A 250 11.40 19.75 1.30
CA LEU A 250 10.50 20.27 2.33
C LEU A 250 10.88 19.83 3.76
N THR A 251 11.94 19.04 3.95
CA THR A 251 12.38 18.64 5.30
C THR A 251 12.95 19.77 6.14
N GLU A 252 13.30 20.90 5.53
CA GLU A 252 13.80 22.09 6.24
C GLU A 252 12.71 22.83 7.04
N PHE A 253 11.43 22.58 6.73
CA PHE A 253 10.29 23.20 7.38
C PHE A 253 9.80 22.35 8.56
N GLU A 254 9.51 22.99 9.70
CA GLU A 254 9.12 22.28 10.93
C GLU A 254 7.60 22.32 11.18
N SER A 255 6.90 23.34 10.65
CA SER A 255 5.46 23.50 10.89
C SER A 255 4.62 22.48 10.14
N PHE A 256 5.15 21.89 9.07
CA PHE A 256 4.48 20.77 8.42
C PHE A 256 5.44 19.67 7.96
N LYS A 257 4.94 18.45 7.84
CA LYS A 257 5.72 17.29 7.38
C LYS A 257 4.94 16.45 6.39
N LEU A 258 5.63 15.91 5.38
CA LEU A 258 5.02 14.91 4.51
C LEU A 258 5.19 13.53 5.12
N LYS A 259 4.10 12.76 5.13
CA LYS A 259 4.06 11.38 5.59
C LYS A 259 3.67 10.48 4.42
N LEU A 260 4.57 9.60 3.97
CA LEU A 260 4.40 8.81 2.75
C LEU A 260 4.16 7.33 3.06
N PHE A 261 3.06 6.78 2.59
CA PHE A 261 2.76 5.35 2.61
C PHE A 261 3.07 4.77 1.23
N LEU A 262 4.09 3.92 1.15
CA LEU A 262 4.61 3.40 -0.12
C LEU A 262 4.64 1.88 -0.14
N ARG A 263 4.49 1.30 -1.33
CA ARG A 263 4.82 -0.11 -1.55
C ARG A 263 6.34 -0.31 -1.55
N ARG A 264 6.80 -1.45 -1.03
CA ARG A 264 8.23 -1.78 -0.92
C ARG A 264 8.87 -2.00 -2.29
N ASP A 265 8.19 -2.70 -3.20
CA ASP A 265 8.64 -2.89 -4.58
C ASP A 265 8.65 -1.57 -5.37
N LEU A 266 7.65 -0.71 -5.16
CA LEU A 266 7.58 0.62 -5.77
C LEU A 266 8.75 1.51 -5.33
N PHE A 267 9.02 1.56 -4.01
CA PHE A 267 10.17 2.30 -3.48
C PHE A 267 11.49 1.80 -4.10
N ARG A 268 11.71 0.48 -4.13
CA ARG A 268 12.89 -0.13 -4.77
C ARG A 268 13.03 0.32 -6.22
N ARG A 269 11.95 0.23 -7.00
CA ARG A 269 11.90 0.64 -8.42
C ARG A 269 12.28 2.11 -8.61
N VAL A 270 11.68 3.01 -7.83
CA VAL A 270 11.96 4.46 -7.86
C VAL A 270 13.42 4.78 -7.51
N THR A 271 14.06 3.98 -6.65
CA THR A 271 15.45 4.22 -6.21
C THR A 271 16.52 3.48 -7.03
N SER A 272 16.12 2.54 -7.89
CA SER A 272 17.01 1.59 -8.58
C SER A 272 18.02 2.24 -9.53
N THR A 273 17.67 3.33 -10.21
CA THR A 273 18.54 4.02 -11.17
C THR A 273 19.45 5.08 -10.53
N GLY A 274 19.68 4.97 -9.21
CA GLY A 274 20.39 5.97 -8.41
C GLY A 274 19.47 7.09 -7.92
N PHE A 275 19.61 7.43 -6.65
CA PHE A 275 18.87 8.53 -6.01
C PHE A 275 19.80 9.26 -5.04
N VAL A 276 20.10 10.54 -5.30
CA VAL A 276 20.95 11.37 -4.44
C VAL A 276 20.26 11.56 -3.08
N ASN A 277 21.00 11.45 -1.98
CA ASN A 277 20.50 11.52 -0.60
C ASN A 277 19.53 10.39 -0.21
N LEU A 278 19.59 9.23 -0.86
CA LEU A 278 18.81 8.05 -0.49
C LEU A 278 19.02 7.61 0.97
N THR A 279 20.20 7.83 1.54
CA THR A 279 20.50 7.57 2.96
C THR A 279 19.62 8.39 3.91
N HIS A 280 19.31 9.64 3.56
CA HIS A 280 18.43 10.51 4.36
C HIS A 280 16.98 10.01 4.32
N ILE A 281 16.52 9.58 3.15
CA ILE A 281 15.20 8.96 2.98
C ILE A 281 15.13 7.66 3.80
N ASN A 282 16.12 6.79 3.68
CA ASN A 282 16.16 5.52 4.41
C ASN A 282 16.23 5.70 5.93
N ALA A 283 16.90 6.73 6.43
CA ALA A 283 16.93 7.05 7.86
C ALA A 283 15.55 7.42 8.44
N LYS A 284 14.62 7.84 7.58
CA LYS A 284 13.23 8.20 7.92
C LYS A 284 12.20 7.19 7.41
N LYS A 285 12.65 6.04 6.89
CA LYS A 285 11.80 4.97 6.36
C LYS A 285 11.75 3.80 7.32
N LEU A 286 10.56 3.26 7.54
CA LEU A 286 10.35 2.02 8.27
C LEU A 286 9.43 1.09 7.49
N GLU A 287 9.72 -0.21 7.51
CA GLU A 287 8.91 -1.23 6.85
C GLU A 287 7.92 -1.84 7.84
N ILE A 288 6.67 -2.05 7.41
CA ILE A 288 5.68 -2.79 8.20
C ILE A 288 6.06 -4.26 8.18
N ILE A 289 6.40 -4.77 9.37
CA ILE A 289 6.69 -6.17 9.61
C ILE A 289 5.69 -6.66 10.66
N TRP A 290 5.09 -7.81 10.38
CA TRP A 290 4.19 -8.51 11.29
C TRP A 290 4.89 -9.78 11.76
N ASP A 291 5.13 -9.89 13.06
CA ASP A 291 5.51 -11.15 13.66
C ASP A 291 4.25 -11.99 14.00
N GLU A 292 4.48 -13.25 14.37
CA GLU A 292 3.39 -14.18 14.66
C GLU A 292 2.61 -13.80 15.93
N GLU A 293 3.21 -13.09 16.88
CA GLU A 293 2.53 -12.66 18.11
C GLU A 293 1.60 -11.47 17.83
N ASP A 294 2.06 -10.49 17.04
CA ASP A 294 1.27 -9.37 16.57
C ASP A 294 0.07 -9.83 15.73
N LEU A 295 0.26 -10.86 14.89
CA LEU A 295 -0.82 -11.45 14.09
C LEU A 295 -1.84 -12.20 14.96
N LEU A 296 -1.40 -12.91 15.99
CA LEU A 296 -2.29 -13.59 16.94
C LEU A 296 -3.12 -12.56 17.71
N ASN A 297 -2.47 -11.53 18.26
CA ASN A 297 -3.11 -10.41 18.94
C ASN A 297 -4.13 -9.71 18.03
N LEU A 298 -3.77 -9.44 16.77
CA LEU A 298 -4.68 -8.84 15.79
C LEU A 298 -5.95 -9.68 15.58
N LEU A 299 -5.79 -10.99 15.39
CA LEU A 299 -6.92 -11.90 15.19
C LEU A 299 -7.80 -11.96 16.44
N VAL A 300 -7.19 -12.10 17.61
CA VAL A 300 -7.92 -12.25 18.87
C VAL A 300 -8.62 -10.95 19.27
N ARG A 301 -8.03 -9.78 19.06
CA ARG A 301 -8.71 -8.49 19.27
C ARG A 301 -9.98 -8.37 18.44
N ARG A 302 -9.93 -8.72 17.15
CA ARG A 302 -11.11 -8.75 16.27
C ARG A 302 -12.19 -9.69 16.81
N MET A 303 -11.79 -10.86 17.32
CA MET A 303 -12.73 -11.79 17.94
C MET A 303 -13.33 -11.23 19.25
N ARG A 304 -12.52 -10.59 20.10
CA ARG A 304 -12.92 -10.05 21.40
C ARG A 304 -13.94 -8.92 21.32
N GLU A 305 -13.96 -8.17 20.22
CA GLU A 305 -15.02 -7.16 20.00
C GLU A 305 -16.42 -7.78 19.89
N ASN A 306 -16.52 -9.08 19.59
CA ASN A 306 -17.79 -9.81 19.56
C ASN A 306 -18.16 -10.31 20.96
N LYS A 307 -18.62 -9.40 21.83
CA LYS A 307 -18.86 -9.69 23.27
C LYS A 307 -19.77 -10.90 23.51
N ASP A 308 -20.83 -11.06 22.71
CA ASP A 308 -21.76 -12.19 22.85
C ASP A 308 -21.11 -13.53 22.44
N PHE A 309 -20.27 -13.52 21.39
CA PHE A 309 -19.49 -14.69 21.00
C PHE A 309 -18.52 -15.09 22.11
N ILE A 310 -17.81 -14.12 22.69
CA ILE A 310 -16.87 -14.36 23.81
C ILE A 310 -17.56 -14.93 25.04
N ALA A 311 -18.76 -14.43 25.35
CA ALA A 311 -19.55 -14.91 26.48
C ALA A 311 -20.01 -16.36 26.26
N ASP A 312 -20.49 -16.70 25.07
CA ASP A 312 -20.96 -18.05 24.76
C ASP A 312 -19.85 -19.12 24.89
N ILE A 313 -18.61 -18.78 24.54
CA ILE A 313 -17.47 -19.71 24.56
C ILE A 313 -16.65 -19.64 25.86
N ASP A 314 -17.09 -18.84 26.83
CA ASP A 314 -16.42 -18.56 28.10
C ASP A 314 -14.95 -18.13 27.95
N ALA A 315 -14.66 -17.26 26.96
CA ALA A 315 -13.29 -16.87 26.60
C ALA A 315 -12.85 -15.50 27.15
N ALA A 316 -13.67 -14.83 27.97
CA ALA A 316 -13.43 -13.46 28.40
C ALA A 316 -12.09 -13.28 29.15
N LYS A 317 -11.65 -14.30 29.89
CA LYS A 317 -10.43 -14.28 30.71
C LYS A 317 -9.26 -15.08 30.12
N LEU A 318 -9.49 -15.77 29.00
CA LEU A 318 -8.45 -16.59 28.38
C LEU A 318 -7.36 -15.70 27.78
N SER A 319 -6.12 -16.16 27.80
CA SER A 319 -5.05 -15.58 26.99
C SER A 319 -5.34 -15.72 25.49
N ASP A 320 -4.61 -15.00 24.66
CA ASP A 320 -4.85 -15.01 23.21
C ASP A 320 -4.65 -16.40 22.60
N LEU A 321 -3.64 -17.15 23.05
CA LEU A 321 -3.40 -18.52 22.58
C LEU A 321 -4.47 -19.50 23.09
N GLU A 322 -4.91 -19.38 24.35
CA GLU A 322 -5.98 -20.22 24.89
C GLU A 322 -7.30 -19.97 24.16
N MET A 323 -7.62 -18.70 23.88
CA MET A 323 -8.79 -18.33 23.11
C MET A 323 -8.71 -18.87 21.68
N PHE A 324 -7.55 -18.76 21.03
CA PHE A 324 -7.34 -19.36 19.71
C PHE A 324 -7.57 -20.89 19.74
N ASN A 325 -6.98 -21.59 20.71
CA ASN A 325 -7.11 -23.05 20.86
C ASN A 325 -8.54 -23.50 21.24
N ARG A 326 -9.37 -22.61 21.81
CA ARG A 326 -10.79 -22.89 22.05
C ARG A 326 -11.60 -22.91 20.76
N ILE A 327 -11.21 -22.11 19.77
CA ILE A 327 -11.94 -21.93 18.51
C ILE A 327 -11.50 -22.95 17.46
N PHE A 328 -10.21 -23.25 17.40
CA PHE A 328 -9.60 -24.08 16.36
C PHE A 328 -9.03 -25.39 16.91
N PRO A 329 -8.94 -26.46 16.08
CA PRO A 329 -8.30 -27.70 16.47
C PRO A 329 -6.83 -27.51 16.79
N ASP A 330 -6.29 -28.42 17.59
CA ASP A 330 -4.87 -28.46 17.92
C ASP A 330 -3.98 -28.66 16.67
N GLN A 331 -4.41 -29.53 15.75
CA GLN A 331 -3.78 -29.77 14.46
C GLN A 331 -4.83 -29.84 13.35
N VAL A 332 -4.53 -29.20 12.21
CA VAL A 332 -5.36 -29.35 10.99
C VAL A 332 -5.07 -30.68 10.33
N ASP A 333 -3.79 -30.95 10.04
CA ASP A 333 -3.31 -32.20 9.46
C ASP A 333 -2.83 -33.11 10.60
N PHE A 334 -3.40 -34.32 10.71
CA PHE A 334 -3.09 -35.24 11.80
C PHE A 334 -1.69 -35.87 11.64
N GLY A 335 -0.95 -35.94 12.75
CA GLY A 335 0.30 -36.70 12.84
C GLY A 335 1.31 -36.10 13.82
N LEU A 336 2.19 -36.94 14.38
CA LEU A 336 3.17 -36.53 15.41
C LEU A 336 4.12 -35.42 14.96
N ARG A 337 4.48 -35.38 13.68
CA ARG A 337 5.38 -34.36 13.09
C ARG A 337 4.63 -33.19 12.46
N LYS A 338 3.29 -33.19 12.49
CA LYS A 338 2.50 -32.13 11.87
C LYS A 338 2.45 -30.90 12.80
N PRO A 339 2.49 -29.68 12.24
CA PRO A 339 2.49 -28.48 13.04
C PRO A 339 1.15 -28.28 13.75
N LYS A 340 1.17 -27.56 14.87
CA LYS A 340 -0.03 -27.01 15.49
C LYS A 340 -0.74 -26.06 14.53
N THR A 341 -2.04 -25.85 14.72
CA THR A 341 -2.86 -25.06 13.79
C THR A 341 -2.37 -23.63 13.57
N TRP A 342 -1.86 -22.94 14.59
CA TRP A 342 -1.30 -21.60 14.39
C TRP A 342 -0.12 -21.59 13.40
N VAL A 343 0.86 -22.48 13.61
CA VAL A 343 2.00 -22.65 12.71
C VAL A 343 1.56 -23.14 11.32
N TRP A 344 0.53 -23.98 11.26
CA TRP A 344 -0.09 -24.42 10.01
C TRP A 344 -0.64 -23.24 9.20
N ILE A 345 -1.30 -22.29 9.86
CA ILE A 345 -1.85 -21.07 9.26
C ILE A 345 -0.72 -20.16 8.79
N MET A 346 0.27 -19.86 9.64
CA MET A 346 1.39 -18.95 9.31
C MET A 346 2.17 -19.40 8.07
N ARG A 347 2.34 -20.71 7.88
CA ARG A 347 2.98 -21.30 6.69
C ARG A 347 2.16 -21.17 5.40
N ARG A 348 0.86 -20.88 5.50
CA ARG A 348 -0.09 -20.90 4.38
C ARG A 348 -0.62 -19.54 3.98
N VAL A 349 -0.58 -18.58 4.89
CA VAL A 349 -0.94 -17.18 4.61
C VAL A 349 0.23 -16.36 4.05
N ARG A 350 1.43 -16.96 3.98
CA ARG A 350 2.64 -16.30 3.50
C ARG A 350 2.85 -16.41 2.00
N ASP A 351 3.52 -15.42 1.42
CA ASP A 351 4.03 -15.47 0.05
C ASP A 351 5.45 -16.07 -0.02
N GLY A 352 6.08 -16.01 -1.21
CA GLY A 352 7.42 -16.52 -1.47
C GLY A 352 8.55 -15.66 -0.90
N ASN A 353 8.23 -14.45 -0.44
CA ASN A 353 9.13 -13.57 0.29
C ASN A 353 8.93 -13.69 1.82
N ASP A 354 8.20 -14.70 2.29
CA ASP A 354 7.82 -14.96 3.68
C ASP A 354 6.98 -13.85 4.36
N VAL A 355 6.37 -12.98 3.55
CA VAL A 355 5.48 -11.93 4.04
C VAL A 355 4.15 -12.55 4.44
N LYS A 356 3.65 -12.24 5.64
CA LYS A 356 2.39 -12.74 6.21
C LYS A 356 1.39 -11.58 6.40
N PRO A 357 0.73 -11.09 5.34
CA PRO A 357 -0.18 -9.95 5.46
C PRO A 357 -1.35 -10.28 6.39
N PRO A 358 -1.73 -9.39 7.35
CA PRO A 358 -2.94 -9.56 8.16
C PRO A 358 -4.19 -9.85 7.33
N ARG A 359 -4.27 -9.28 6.12
CA ARG A 359 -5.36 -9.56 5.17
C ARG A 359 -5.56 -11.06 4.92
N ASN A 360 -4.48 -11.79 4.66
CA ASN A 360 -4.55 -13.22 4.33
C ASN A 360 -5.00 -14.04 5.54
N LEU A 361 -4.56 -13.65 6.74
CA LEU A 361 -5.01 -14.27 7.99
C LEU A 361 -6.51 -14.05 8.22
N ILE A 362 -6.98 -12.79 8.13
CA ILE A 362 -8.40 -12.45 8.31
C ILE A 362 -9.25 -13.20 7.30
N ASP A 363 -8.87 -13.18 6.02
CA ASP A 363 -9.60 -13.87 4.94
C ASP A 363 -9.65 -15.38 5.17
N LEU A 364 -8.53 -16.01 5.57
CA LEU A 364 -8.52 -17.44 5.87
C LEU A 364 -9.58 -17.81 6.92
N ILE A 365 -9.61 -17.06 8.03
CA ILE A 365 -10.55 -17.37 9.12
C ILE A 365 -11.99 -17.09 8.70
N LYS A 366 -12.23 -16.01 7.92
CA LYS A 366 -13.56 -15.71 7.38
C LYS A 366 -14.06 -16.82 6.45
N PHE A 367 -13.26 -17.23 5.48
CA PHE A 367 -13.61 -18.33 4.58
C PHE A 367 -13.78 -19.65 5.33
N SER A 368 -12.99 -19.89 6.38
CA SER A 368 -13.13 -21.08 7.23
C SER A 368 -14.44 -21.07 8.03
N ARG A 369 -14.86 -19.91 8.55
CA ARG A 369 -16.17 -19.72 9.18
C ARG A 369 -17.31 -19.95 8.18
N GLU A 370 -17.20 -19.38 6.98
CA GLU A 370 -18.18 -19.55 5.90
C GLU A 370 -18.28 -21.01 5.43
N ALA A 371 -17.17 -21.76 5.47
CA ALA A 371 -17.16 -23.20 5.19
C ALA A 371 -17.76 -24.05 6.32
N GLN A 372 -17.66 -23.60 7.58
CA GLN A 372 -18.22 -24.30 8.75
C GLN A 372 -19.75 -24.17 8.83
N LEU A 373 -20.30 -22.97 8.57
CA LEU A 373 -21.73 -22.68 8.75
C LEU A 373 -22.66 -23.68 8.01
N PRO A 374 -22.45 -24.03 6.71
CA PRO A 374 -23.27 -25.01 6.02
C PRO A 374 -23.15 -26.44 6.58
N LYS A 375 -22.06 -26.78 7.29
CA LYS A 375 -21.92 -28.07 7.96
C LYS A 375 -22.86 -28.12 9.16
N GLU A 376 -22.88 -27.04 9.94
CA GLU A 376 -23.80 -26.90 11.08
C GLU A 376 -25.27 -26.81 10.66
N ASP A 377 -25.57 -26.41 9.42
CA ASP A 377 -26.93 -26.48 8.87
C ASP A 377 -27.39 -27.92 8.59
N ARG A 378 -26.46 -28.78 8.17
CA ARG A 378 -26.74 -30.17 7.79
C ARG A 378 -26.72 -31.11 8.98
N ASP A 379 -25.75 -30.92 9.87
CA ASP A 379 -25.54 -31.71 11.07
C ASP A 379 -25.17 -30.78 12.24
N PRO A 380 -26.18 -30.22 12.95
CA PRO A 380 -25.94 -29.22 13.98
C PRO A 380 -25.20 -29.78 15.19
N ARG A 381 -24.01 -29.23 15.49
CA ARG A 381 -23.28 -29.58 16.72
C ARG A 381 -23.69 -28.68 17.88
N GLN A 382 -23.73 -29.26 19.08
CA GLN A 382 -23.87 -28.49 20.32
C GLN A 382 -22.53 -27.88 20.71
N LEU A 383 -22.52 -26.69 21.29
CA LEU A 383 -21.31 -26.12 21.86
C LEU A 383 -20.90 -26.92 23.10
N THR A 384 -19.88 -27.76 22.96
CA THR A 384 -19.27 -28.57 24.02
C THR A 384 -17.78 -28.20 24.18
N ASP A 385 -16.96 -29.09 24.73
CA ASP A 385 -15.50 -28.92 24.77
C ASP A 385 -14.81 -29.13 23.40
N GLU A 386 -15.59 -29.45 22.36
CA GLU A 386 -15.09 -29.57 20.98
C GLU A 386 -14.75 -28.22 20.35
N THR A 387 -14.00 -28.28 19.24
CA THR A 387 -13.55 -27.11 18.49
C THR A 387 -14.68 -26.54 17.64
N ILE A 388 -14.78 -25.21 17.61
CA ILE A 388 -15.83 -24.49 16.91
C ILE A 388 -15.66 -24.59 15.39
N ILE A 389 -14.46 -24.33 14.88
CA ILE A 389 -14.12 -24.45 13.44
C ILE A 389 -13.26 -25.70 13.26
N GLU A 390 -13.71 -26.63 12.42
CA GLU A 390 -13.03 -27.92 12.21
C GLU A 390 -11.92 -27.86 11.15
N SER A 391 -11.01 -28.85 11.18
CA SER A 391 -9.89 -28.97 10.24
C SER A 391 -10.32 -28.98 8.77
N GLU A 392 -11.45 -29.61 8.43
CA GLU A 392 -11.97 -29.61 7.06
C GLU A 392 -12.39 -28.21 6.60
N SER A 393 -13.00 -27.41 7.49
CA SER A 393 -13.42 -26.05 7.19
C SER A 393 -12.23 -25.12 7.02
N LEU A 394 -11.15 -25.32 7.79
CA LEU A 394 -9.86 -24.63 7.57
C LEU A 394 -9.23 -24.96 6.22
N ARG A 395 -9.31 -26.22 5.76
CA ARG A 395 -8.83 -26.61 4.41
C ARG A 395 -9.66 -25.97 3.30
N LYS A 396 -10.99 -25.99 3.44
CA LYS A 396 -11.90 -25.30 2.49
C LYS A 396 -11.66 -23.80 2.46
N GLY A 397 -11.45 -23.19 3.62
CA GLY A 397 -11.11 -21.77 3.73
C GLY A 397 -9.76 -21.43 3.08
N LEU A 398 -8.77 -22.32 3.20
CA LEU A 398 -7.48 -22.18 2.51
C LEU A 398 -7.65 -22.25 0.99
N SER A 399 -8.48 -23.15 0.50
CA SER A 399 -8.80 -23.29 -0.93
C SER A 399 -9.32 -21.98 -1.51
N GLN A 400 -10.36 -21.43 -0.85
CA GLN A 400 -10.96 -20.15 -1.23
C GLN A 400 -9.98 -18.98 -1.11
N LEU A 401 -9.16 -18.94 -0.05
CA LEU A 401 -8.09 -17.95 0.09
C LEU A 401 -7.14 -18.03 -1.09
N SER A 402 -6.72 -19.23 -1.49
CA SER A 402 -5.78 -19.43 -2.58
C SER A 402 -6.34 -18.92 -3.90
N GLU A 403 -7.59 -19.27 -4.22
CA GLU A 403 -8.30 -18.77 -5.40
C GLU A 403 -8.41 -17.24 -5.42
N SER A 404 -8.86 -16.62 -4.31
CA SER A 404 -8.96 -15.15 -4.21
C SER A 404 -7.58 -14.49 -4.32
N ARG A 405 -6.52 -15.05 -3.73
CA ARG A 405 -5.19 -14.44 -3.79
C ARG A 405 -4.55 -14.56 -5.18
N VAL A 406 -4.80 -15.65 -5.89
CA VAL A 406 -4.38 -15.79 -7.29
C VAL A 406 -5.08 -14.76 -8.17
N ASN A 407 -6.42 -14.70 -8.11
CA ASN A 407 -7.22 -13.88 -9.02
C ASN A 407 -7.18 -12.38 -8.67
N ASP A 408 -7.39 -12.03 -7.40
CA ASP A 408 -7.63 -10.64 -6.99
C ASP A 408 -6.34 -9.88 -6.65
N THR A 409 -5.21 -10.59 -6.52
CA THR A 409 -3.94 -10.00 -6.08
C THR A 409 -2.80 -10.37 -6.99
N LEU A 410 -2.45 -11.65 -7.07
CA LEU A 410 -1.26 -12.09 -7.81
C LEU A 410 -1.33 -11.74 -9.29
N LEU A 411 -2.39 -12.18 -9.99
CA LEU A 411 -2.53 -11.93 -11.43
C LEU A 411 -2.83 -10.46 -11.76
N ALA A 412 -3.52 -9.76 -10.86
CA ALA A 412 -3.79 -8.33 -11.00
C ALA A 412 -2.51 -7.48 -10.92
N GLU A 413 -1.53 -7.91 -10.13
CA GLU A 413 -0.26 -7.20 -9.92
C GLU A 413 0.88 -7.68 -10.83
N ALA A 414 0.81 -8.93 -11.25
CA ALA A 414 1.82 -9.52 -12.12
C ALA A 414 1.96 -8.76 -13.45
N GLY A 415 0.88 -8.14 -13.96
CA GLY A 415 0.91 -7.34 -15.19
C GLY A 415 1.50 -8.14 -16.35
N LEU A 416 2.69 -7.75 -16.83
CA LEU A 416 3.42 -8.46 -17.89
C LEU A 416 3.93 -9.86 -17.48
N LEU A 417 3.96 -10.17 -16.18
CA LEU A 417 4.38 -11.47 -15.66
C LEU A 417 3.25 -12.50 -15.63
N SER A 418 1.98 -12.09 -15.80
CA SER A 418 0.83 -13.00 -15.76
C SER A 418 0.95 -14.19 -16.72
N PRO A 419 1.44 -14.03 -17.97
CA PRO A 419 1.67 -15.16 -18.86
C PRO A 419 2.72 -16.15 -18.34
N ALA A 420 3.76 -15.69 -17.63
CA ALA A 420 4.78 -16.56 -17.05
C ALA A 420 4.23 -17.36 -15.86
N ILE A 421 3.45 -16.71 -14.98
CA ILE A 421 2.77 -17.38 -13.84
C ILE A 421 1.80 -18.45 -14.34
N ALA A 422 1.05 -18.16 -15.42
CA ALA A 422 0.10 -19.11 -16.00
C ALA A 422 0.74 -20.44 -16.44
N LYS A 423 2.03 -20.44 -16.80
CA LYS A 423 2.75 -21.67 -17.21
C LYS A 423 2.95 -22.67 -16.08
N PHE A 424 2.80 -22.27 -14.82
CA PHE A 424 2.89 -23.16 -13.66
C PHE A 424 1.58 -23.87 -13.33
N ARG A 425 0.46 -23.47 -13.97
CA ARG A 425 -0.87 -24.01 -13.69
C ARG A 425 -0.91 -25.53 -13.90
N ASP A 426 -1.62 -26.22 -13.02
CA ASP A 426 -1.76 -27.68 -13.00
C ASP A 426 -0.43 -28.46 -12.87
N GLY A 427 0.64 -27.76 -12.48
CA GLY A 427 2.00 -28.30 -12.37
C GLY A 427 2.37 -28.82 -10.97
N LYS A 428 3.68 -28.95 -10.75
CA LYS A 428 4.29 -29.29 -9.47
C LYS A 428 4.75 -28.04 -8.74
N ALA A 429 4.85 -28.12 -7.41
CA ALA A 429 5.16 -26.95 -6.60
C ALA A 429 6.64 -26.56 -6.60
N GLU A 430 7.57 -27.50 -6.80
CA GLU A 430 9.00 -27.29 -6.62
C GLU A 430 9.77 -27.57 -7.92
N HIS A 431 10.66 -26.65 -8.30
CA HIS A 431 11.39 -26.67 -9.56
C HIS A 431 12.89 -26.43 -9.35
N ASN A 432 13.71 -27.04 -10.20
CA ASN A 432 15.14 -26.73 -10.38
C ASN A 432 15.34 -25.86 -11.65
N ALA A 433 16.59 -25.58 -12.03
CA ALA A 433 16.88 -24.76 -13.20
C ALA A 433 16.37 -25.41 -14.51
N GLU A 434 16.52 -26.72 -14.66
CA GLU A 434 16.09 -27.47 -15.84
C GLU A 434 14.57 -27.42 -16.01
N SER A 435 13.81 -27.79 -14.97
CA SER A 435 12.34 -27.75 -15.02
C SER A 435 11.79 -26.33 -15.17
N LEU A 436 12.49 -25.29 -14.67
CA LEU A 436 12.12 -23.90 -14.95
C LEU A 436 12.41 -23.47 -16.39
N SER A 437 13.50 -23.96 -16.98
CA SER A 437 13.83 -23.76 -18.39
C SER A 437 12.68 -24.25 -19.27
N ASP A 438 12.19 -25.45 -18.99
CA ASP A 438 11.08 -26.09 -19.70
C ASP A 438 9.76 -25.35 -19.48
N VAL A 439 9.40 -25.07 -18.22
CA VAL A 439 8.15 -24.38 -17.87
C VAL A 439 8.10 -22.99 -18.47
N LEU A 440 9.19 -22.22 -18.41
CA LEU A 440 9.22 -20.84 -18.90
C LEU A 440 9.49 -20.75 -20.40
N GLY A 441 9.98 -21.81 -21.04
CA GLY A 441 10.38 -21.80 -22.45
C GLY A 441 11.57 -20.88 -22.70
N VAL A 442 12.52 -20.85 -21.78
CA VAL A 442 13.77 -20.09 -21.85
C VAL A 442 14.96 -21.04 -21.77
N THR A 443 16.15 -20.60 -22.13
CA THR A 443 17.35 -21.43 -21.94
C THR A 443 17.75 -21.52 -20.46
N ILE A 444 18.46 -22.58 -20.06
CA ILE A 444 18.94 -22.75 -18.66
C ILE A 444 19.75 -21.52 -18.19
N ALA A 445 20.54 -20.93 -19.09
CA ALA A 445 21.33 -19.72 -18.81
C ALA A 445 20.45 -18.49 -18.50
N GLU A 446 19.24 -18.42 -19.07
CA GLU A 446 18.30 -17.30 -18.91
C GLU A 446 17.37 -17.48 -17.70
N VAL A 447 17.21 -18.71 -17.18
CA VAL A 447 16.28 -19.02 -16.08
C VAL A 447 16.42 -18.05 -14.91
N LYS A 448 17.65 -17.80 -14.45
CA LYS A 448 17.92 -16.91 -13.31
C LYS A 448 17.38 -15.50 -13.53
N ASN A 449 17.50 -14.98 -14.76
CA ASN A 449 16.98 -13.67 -15.11
C ASN A 449 15.46 -13.70 -15.29
N ALA A 450 14.92 -14.77 -15.88
CA ALA A 450 13.50 -14.94 -16.12
C ALA A 450 12.69 -15.07 -14.83
N ILE A 451 13.23 -15.73 -13.80
CA ILE A 451 12.53 -15.93 -12.52
C ILE A 451 12.72 -14.79 -11.53
N LYS A 452 13.70 -13.91 -11.73
CA LYS A 452 13.98 -12.81 -10.79
C LYS A 452 12.73 -11.94 -10.53
N PRO A 453 11.93 -11.53 -11.53
CA PRO A 453 10.69 -10.82 -11.27
C PRO A 453 9.64 -11.65 -10.52
N LEU A 454 9.60 -12.97 -10.72
CA LEU A 454 8.68 -13.88 -10.02
C LEU A 454 9.05 -14.05 -8.54
N LEU A 455 10.35 -14.04 -8.22
CA LEU A 455 10.86 -13.99 -6.85
C LEU A 455 10.52 -12.64 -6.21
N GLU A 456 10.79 -11.53 -6.90
CA GLU A 456 10.49 -10.18 -6.38
C GLU A 456 8.99 -9.96 -6.12
N LEU A 457 8.12 -10.53 -6.97
CA LEU A 457 6.67 -10.55 -6.79
C LEU A 457 6.22 -11.43 -5.61
N GLY A 458 7.08 -12.34 -5.13
CA GLY A 458 6.75 -13.32 -4.09
C GLY A 458 5.93 -14.50 -4.61
N PHE A 459 5.91 -14.74 -5.92
CA PHE A 459 5.28 -15.92 -6.51
C PHE A 459 6.12 -17.18 -6.32
N LEU A 460 7.45 -17.04 -6.44
CA LEU A 460 8.42 -18.09 -6.15
C LEU A 460 9.18 -17.77 -4.86
N GLU A 461 9.59 -18.81 -4.14
CA GLU A 461 10.60 -18.75 -3.07
C GLU A 461 11.85 -19.53 -3.49
N ASP A 462 13.03 -19.04 -3.11
CA ASP A 462 14.30 -19.77 -3.25
C ASP A 462 14.54 -20.64 -2.00
N ILE A 463 14.66 -21.94 -2.21
CA ILE A 463 14.96 -22.94 -1.20
C ILE A 463 16.26 -23.65 -1.58
N LYS A 464 17.39 -23.06 -1.20
CA LYS A 464 18.72 -23.69 -1.29
C LYS A 464 18.99 -24.28 -2.68
N GLY A 465 18.68 -23.54 -3.74
CA GLY A 465 18.94 -23.94 -5.12
C GLY A 465 17.76 -24.61 -5.85
N THR A 466 16.64 -24.83 -5.17
CA THR A 466 15.33 -25.09 -5.82
C THR A 466 14.40 -23.90 -5.62
N TYR A 467 13.39 -23.79 -6.48
CA TYR A 467 12.40 -22.73 -6.45
C TYR A 467 11.02 -23.31 -6.24
N LYS A 468 10.25 -22.74 -5.32
CA LYS A 468 8.97 -23.30 -4.93
C LYS A 468 7.84 -22.29 -5.04
N VAL A 469 6.67 -22.76 -5.44
CA VAL A 469 5.43 -21.97 -5.34
C VAL A 469 4.89 -22.13 -3.91
N PRO A 470 4.70 -21.04 -3.14
CA PRO A 470 4.12 -21.06 -1.80
C PRO A 470 2.73 -21.68 -1.78
N THR A 471 2.35 -22.33 -0.67
CA THR A 471 1.03 -22.96 -0.53
C THR A 471 -0.12 -21.99 -0.74
N LEU A 472 0.09 -20.71 -0.44
CA LEU A 472 -0.87 -19.62 -0.68
C LEU A 472 -1.45 -19.61 -2.10
N TYR A 473 -0.67 -19.96 -3.12
CA TYR A 473 -1.11 -19.86 -4.53
C TYR A 473 -1.47 -21.19 -5.18
N ARG A 474 -1.27 -22.32 -4.48
CA ARG A 474 -1.27 -23.63 -5.12
C ARG A 474 -2.65 -24.05 -5.59
N GLU A 475 -3.64 -24.05 -4.70
CA GLU A 475 -4.99 -24.51 -5.05
C GLU A 475 -5.62 -23.60 -6.13
N GLY A 476 -5.45 -22.29 -6.01
CA GLY A 476 -5.92 -21.34 -7.03
C GLY A 476 -5.27 -21.48 -8.41
N LEU A 477 -4.12 -22.18 -8.51
CA LEU A 477 -3.44 -22.51 -9.77
C LEU A 477 -3.48 -24.01 -10.10
N GLY A 478 -4.19 -24.85 -9.34
CA GLY A 478 -4.18 -26.31 -9.53
C GLY A 478 -2.82 -26.97 -9.28
N ILE A 479 -1.88 -26.30 -8.62
CA ILE A 479 -0.52 -26.79 -8.40
C ILE A 479 -0.50 -27.85 -7.29
N THR A 480 0.08 -29.00 -7.59
CA THR A 480 0.18 -30.11 -6.63
C THR A 480 1.51 -30.10 -5.86
N GLN A 481 1.48 -30.59 -4.62
CA GLN A 481 2.70 -30.79 -3.83
C GLN A 481 3.62 -31.81 -4.52
N GLY A 482 4.92 -31.49 -4.63
CA GLY A 482 5.94 -32.37 -5.22
C GLY A 482 6.99 -31.60 -6.04
N LYS A 483 8.03 -32.33 -6.49
CA LYS A 483 9.09 -31.81 -7.37
C LYS A 483 8.71 -32.03 -8.84
N ALA A 484 9.03 -31.06 -9.70
CA ALA A 484 8.87 -31.10 -11.15
C ALA A 484 10.05 -31.80 -11.86
N PHE A 485 11.04 -32.26 -11.10
CA PHE A 485 12.30 -32.82 -11.58
C PHE A 485 12.65 -34.06 -10.78
N GLN A 486 13.45 -34.93 -11.39
CA GLN A 486 14.03 -36.08 -10.70
C GLN A 486 15.27 -35.64 -9.93
N VAL A 487 15.45 -36.18 -8.72
CA VAL A 487 16.70 -36.03 -7.98
C VAL A 487 17.52 -37.29 -8.24
N GLU A 488 18.74 -37.15 -8.78
CA GLU A 488 19.67 -38.29 -8.86
C GLU A 488 19.95 -38.78 -7.43
N GLY A 489 19.34 -39.91 -7.05
CA GLY A 489 19.53 -40.55 -5.75
C GLY A 489 18.26 -40.89 -4.95
N ASP A 490 17.07 -40.42 -5.32
CA ASP A 490 15.80 -40.87 -4.71
C ASP A 490 15.34 -42.19 -5.37
N ASN A 491 16.04 -43.28 -5.06
CA ASN A 491 15.42 -44.61 -5.06
C ASN A 491 14.85 -44.84 -3.65
N ASP A 492 13.54 -45.05 -3.60
CA ASP A 492 12.74 -45.67 -2.55
C ASP A 492 12.83 -45.11 -1.12
N ASP A 493 11.73 -44.50 -0.66
CA ASP A 493 10.90 -45.06 0.41
C ASP A 493 9.82 -44.04 0.82
N GLU A 494 8.54 -44.35 0.57
CA GLU A 494 7.42 -44.25 1.53
C GLU A 494 6.08 -44.42 0.77
N GLU A 495 5.53 -45.64 0.89
CA GLU A 495 4.08 -45.94 0.84
C GLU A 495 3.33 -45.25 1.99
#